data_AF-A0A5B0PUN1-F1
#
_entry.id   AF-A0A5B0PUN1-F1
#
_cell.length_a   1.000
_cell.length_b   1.000
_cell.length_c   1.000
_cell.angle_alpha   90.00
_cell.angle_beta   90.00
_cell.angle_gamma   90.00
#
_symmetry.space_group_name_H-M   'P 1'
#
loop_
_entity.id
_entity.type
_entity.pdbx_description
1 polymer ?
#
loop_
_entity_poly.entity_id
_entity_poly.type
_entity_poly.pdbx_seq_one_letter_code
_entity_poly.pdbx_strand_id
1 'polypeptide(L)'
;EEGLKYHLHLHQFYNIYTDLGKKEQDFILFHYFLMTIEKPARKEVWKDDPILAEFCEPMLTLICFLRKLRKFIVGQFSQTNLEKSQEIKFFTGAKKDLIEMRMFLIEPPWPSESIREEVWESFVKTSNTLNFIHQRFGSEYMKEPEFRENDKDIEDFEVKNKLIFLLQNTTIWSYSLLYYSHYAEKFMSKGDNHEVPTNVRKAIGMVYWNKLEENAYAYQKLKSEQIKMNPLWEERISAFKFHKNILFVHDEMIRGLPSVYEKFQSLVDSDSYER
;
A
#
# COMPACT_ATOMS: atom_id res chain seq x y z
N GLU A 1 2.16 7.29 -5.33
CA GLU A 1 2.92 7.98 -6.40
C GLU A 1 3.67 7.01 -7.31
N GLU A 2 4.52 6.13 -6.77
CA GLU A 2 5.26 5.16 -7.60
C GLU A 2 4.36 4.33 -8.52
N GLY A 3 3.17 3.93 -8.04
CA GLY A 3 2.17 3.26 -8.87
C GLY A 3 1.72 4.07 -10.09
N LEU A 4 1.63 5.39 -10.02
CA LEU A 4 1.31 6.22 -11.19
C LEU A 4 2.52 6.34 -12.12
N LYS A 5 3.71 6.54 -11.54
CA LYS A 5 4.97 6.75 -12.27
C LYS A 5 5.37 5.55 -13.12
N TYR A 6 5.23 4.35 -12.56
CA TYR A 6 5.78 3.12 -13.14
C TYR A 6 4.71 2.22 -13.77
N HIS A 7 3.41 2.53 -13.64
CA HIS A 7 2.39 1.75 -14.31
C HIS A 7 2.44 1.96 -15.83
N LEU A 8 2.46 0.85 -16.56
CA LEU A 8 2.67 0.79 -18.02
C LEU A 8 1.81 1.80 -18.79
N HIS A 9 0.53 1.91 -18.43
CA HIS A 9 -0.44 2.76 -19.11
C HIS A 9 -0.65 4.15 -18.47
N LEU A 10 -0.04 4.42 -17.30
CA LEU A 10 -0.32 5.64 -16.54
C LEU A 10 0.83 6.66 -16.53
N HIS A 11 1.93 6.38 -17.24
CA HIS A 11 3.08 7.29 -17.26
C HIS A 11 2.72 8.72 -17.72
N GLN A 12 1.84 8.86 -18.72
CA GLN A 12 1.38 10.18 -19.16
C GLN A 12 0.55 10.90 -18.08
N PHE A 13 -0.28 10.15 -17.34
CA PHE A 13 -1.01 10.69 -16.20
C PHE A 13 -0.09 11.10 -15.05
N TYR A 14 1.05 10.43 -14.88
CA TYR A 14 2.05 10.84 -13.91
C TYR A 14 2.64 12.22 -14.22
N ASN A 15 2.93 12.50 -15.50
CA ASN A 15 3.44 13.82 -15.90
C ASN A 15 2.40 14.93 -15.63
N ILE A 16 1.14 14.68 -15.96
CA ILE A 16 0.05 15.61 -15.61
C ILE A 16 -0.04 15.77 -14.09
N TYR A 17 0.05 14.68 -13.34
CA TYR A 17 0.00 14.68 -11.88
C TYR A 17 1.13 15.50 -11.25
N THR A 18 2.35 15.43 -11.77
CA THR A 18 3.50 16.17 -11.23
C THR A 18 3.39 17.68 -11.41
N ASP A 19 2.65 18.13 -12.42
CA ASP A 19 2.43 19.56 -12.70
C ASP A 19 1.33 20.17 -11.82
N LEU A 20 0.58 19.35 -11.08
CA LEU A 20 -0.50 19.81 -10.20
C LEU A 20 0.01 20.35 -8.86
N GLY A 21 -0.77 21.24 -8.26
CA GLY A 21 -0.55 21.69 -6.89
C GLY A 21 -0.74 20.56 -5.86
N LYS A 22 -0.20 20.75 -4.66
CA LYS A 22 -0.23 19.72 -3.59
C LYS A 22 -1.66 19.25 -3.28
N LYS A 23 -2.65 20.14 -3.28
CA LYS A 23 -4.04 19.83 -2.92
C LYS A 23 -4.71 18.95 -3.98
N GLU A 24 -4.48 19.28 -5.25
CA GLU A 24 -4.91 18.49 -6.40
C GLU A 24 -4.26 17.10 -6.39
N GLN A 25 -2.95 17.04 -6.11
CA GLN A 25 -2.21 15.80 -5.98
C GLN A 25 -2.75 14.93 -4.84
N ASP A 26 -3.00 15.51 -3.66
CA ASP A 26 -3.57 14.82 -2.50
C ASP A 26 -4.95 14.24 -2.83
N PHE A 27 -5.79 15.00 -3.54
CA PHE A 27 -7.10 14.55 -3.99
C PHE A 27 -7.03 13.40 -5.00
N ILE A 28 -6.17 13.50 -6.01
CA ILE A 28 -6.01 12.44 -7.02
C ILE A 28 -5.50 11.16 -6.38
N LEU A 29 -4.48 11.25 -5.52
CA LEU A 29 -3.94 10.08 -4.82
C LEU A 29 -4.97 9.46 -3.89
N PHE A 30 -5.75 10.28 -3.16
CA PHE A 30 -6.84 9.78 -2.32
C PHE A 30 -7.88 9.03 -3.15
N HIS A 31 -8.31 9.60 -4.28
CA HIS A 31 -9.26 8.93 -5.18
C HIS A 31 -8.69 7.62 -5.74
N TYR A 32 -7.44 7.63 -6.19
CA TYR A 32 -6.75 6.43 -6.66
C TYR A 32 -6.64 5.36 -5.57
N PHE A 33 -6.32 5.75 -4.33
CA PHE A 33 -6.30 4.86 -3.19
C PHE A 33 -7.68 4.24 -2.91
N LEU A 34 -8.76 5.04 -2.92
CA LEU A 34 -10.12 4.55 -2.71
C LEU A 34 -10.54 3.52 -3.76
N MET A 35 -10.01 3.59 -4.98
CA MET A 35 -10.28 2.59 -6.03
C MET A 35 -9.78 1.19 -5.66
N THR A 36 -8.84 1.08 -4.71
CA THR A 36 -8.35 -0.22 -4.22
C THR A 36 -9.27 -0.86 -3.18
N ILE A 37 -10.19 -0.09 -2.58
CA ILE A 37 -11.16 -0.58 -1.58
C ILE A 37 -12.36 -1.18 -2.30
N GLU A 38 -12.91 -2.26 -1.74
CA GLU A 38 -14.11 -2.89 -2.30
C GLU A 38 -15.28 -1.92 -2.51
N LYS A 39 -16.03 -2.17 -3.59
CA LYS A 39 -17.05 -1.25 -4.12
C LYS A 39 -18.12 -0.85 -3.08
N PRO A 40 -18.64 -1.75 -2.21
CA PRO A 40 -19.61 -1.35 -1.18
C PRO A 40 -19.03 -0.34 -0.19
N ALA A 41 -17.87 -0.66 0.42
CA ALA A 41 -17.20 0.23 1.37
C ALA A 41 -16.79 1.56 0.71
N ARG A 42 -16.24 1.51 -0.51
CA ARG A 42 -15.88 2.71 -1.29
C ARG A 42 -17.08 3.63 -1.51
N LYS A 43 -18.25 3.08 -1.85
CA LYS A 43 -19.47 3.89 -2.01
C LYS A 43 -19.86 4.57 -0.72
N GLU A 44 -19.74 3.89 0.41
CA GLU A 44 -20.05 4.48 1.71
C GLU A 44 -19.12 5.64 2.05
N VAL A 45 -17.83 5.60 1.68
CA VAL A 45 -16.90 6.72 1.90
C VAL A 45 -17.37 8.02 1.22
N TRP A 46 -18.08 7.93 0.09
CA TRP A 46 -18.59 9.10 -0.64
C TRP A 46 -19.92 9.65 -0.12
N LYS A 47 -20.58 8.96 0.81
CA LYS A 47 -21.83 9.42 1.41
C LYS A 47 -21.59 10.24 2.67
N ASP A 48 -22.54 11.13 2.95
CA ASP A 48 -22.61 11.88 4.21
C ASP A 48 -23.66 11.35 5.18
N ASP A 49 -24.59 10.52 4.68
CA ASP A 49 -25.64 9.87 5.45
C ASP A 49 -25.11 8.73 6.34
N PRO A 50 -25.89 8.29 7.36
CA PRO A 50 -25.54 7.13 8.17
C PRO A 50 -25.19 5.89 7.34
N ILE A 51 -24.22 5.10 7.82
CA ILE A 51 -23.85 3.83 7.18
C ILE A 51 -24.97 2.82 7.47
N LEU A 52 -25.61 2.32 6.42
CA LEU A 52 -26.72 1.35 6.51
C LEU A 52 -26.29 -0.08 6.15
N ALA A 53 -25.13 -0.24 5.53
CA ALA A 53 -24.59 -1.54 5.16
C ALA A 53 -23.92 -2.20 6.36
N GLU A 54 -24.05 -3.53 6.43
CA GLU A 54 -23.40 -4.35 7.44
C GLU A 54 -21.94 -4.57 7.04
N PHE A 55 -21.03 -4.05 7.86
CA PHE A 55 -19.60 -4.28 7.76
C PHE A 55 -19.08 -4.71 9.13
N CYS A 56 -17.96 -5.43 9.15
CA CYS A 56 -17.23 -5.68 10.37
C CYS A 56 -16.71 -4.36 11.00
N GLU A 57 -16.53 -4.35 12.32
CA GLU A 57 -16.09 -3.16 13.06
C GLU A 57 -14.82 -2.50 12.48
N PRO A 58 -13.73 -3.23 12.13
CA PRO A 58 -12.56 -2.60 11.54
C PRO A 58 -12.84 -1.87 10.22
N MET A 59 -13.73 -2.42 9.39
CA MET A 59 -14.14 -1.79 8.13
C MET A 59 -15.00 -0.54 8.40
N LEU A 60 -15.89 -0.56 9.40
CA LEU A 60 -16.66 0.61 9.81
C LEU A 60 -15.75 1.75 10.29
N THR A 61 -14.77 1.45 11.14
CA THR A 61 -13.78 2.42 11.62
C THR A 61 -13.01 3.02 10.45
N LEU A 62 -12.56 2.18 9.51
CA LEU A 62 -11.90 2.63 8.28
C LEU A 62 -12.79 3.54 7.43
N ILE A 63 -14.05 3.17 7.15
CA ILE A 63 -14.98 3.99 6.36
C ILE A 63 -15.22 5.34 7.04
N CYS A 64 -15.44 5.35 8.36
CA CYS A 64 -15.65 6.58 9.13
C CYS A 64 -14.44 7.51 9.04
N PHE A 65 -13.23 6.97 9.20
CA PHE A 65 -12.01 7.74 9.06
C PHE A 65 -11.85 8.29 7.63
N LEU A 66 -12.07 7.46 6.61
CA LEU A 66 -11.97 7.87 5.21
C LEU A 66 -12.99 8.95 4.83
N ARG A 67 -14.19 8.96 5.43
CA ARG A 67 -15.14 10.07 5.29
C ARG A 67 -14.59 11.38 5.87
N LYS A 68 -13.96 11.34 7.05
CA LYS A 68 -13.31 12.51 7.65
C LYS A 68 -12.14 13.00 6.78
N LEU A 69 -11.31 12.08 6.31
CA LEU A 69 -10.19 12.36 5.41
C LEU A 69 -10.65 12.97 4.08
N ARG A 70 -11.71 12.42 3.47
CA ARG A 70 -12.35 13.00 2.27
C ARG A 70 -12.76 14.44 2.51
N LYS A 71 -13.48 14.72 3.60
CA LYS A 71 -13.93 16.08 3.95
C LYS A 71 -12.75 17.02 4.16
N PHE A 72 -11.70 16.56 4.84
CA PHE A 72 -10.48 17.32 5.04
C PHE A 72 -9.84 17.68 3.69
N ILE A 73 -9.56 16.70 2.83
CA ILE A 73 -8.92 16.91 1.52
C ILE A 73 -9.76 17.82 0.62
N VAL A 74 -11.07 17.58 0.52
CA VAL A 74 -11.96 18.41 -0.30
C VAL A 74 -12.05 19.84 0.24
N GLY A 75 -12.07 20.00 1.57
CA GLY A 75 -12.09 21.31 2.22
C GLY A 75 -10.90 22.20 1.88
N GLN A 76 -9.77 21.62 1.48
CA GLN A 76 -8.56 22.36 1.10
C GLN A 76 -8.75 23.20 -0.17
N PHE A 77 -9.66 22.81 -1.07
CA PHE A 77 -9.94 23.55 -2.32
C PHE A 77 -10.69 24.86 -2.08
N SER A 78 -11.50 24.93 -1.02
CA SER A 78 -12.27 26.14 -0.68
C SER A 78 -11.44 27.22 0.00
N GLN A 79 -10.13 26.99 0.22
CA GLN A 79 -9.29 27.88 1.01
C GLN A 79 -7.99 28.21 0.31
N THR A 80 -7.63 29.49 0.28
CA THR A 80 -6.48 30.00 -0.48
C THR A 80 -5.14 29.58 0.14
N ASN A 81 -5.10 29.26 1.44
CA ASN A 81 -3.92 28.71 2.13
C ASN A 81 -4.36 27.62 3.11
N LEU A 82 -3.67 26.46 3.09
CA LEU A 82 -3.77 25.48 4.17
C LEU A 82 -3.07 26.08 5.38
N GLU A 83 -3.84 26.60 6.33
CA GLU A 83 -3.25 26.94 7.62
C GLU A 83 -2.86 25.64 8.32
N LYS A 84 -1.62 25.58 8.83
CA LYS A 84 -1.15 24.50 9.73
C LYS A 84 -2.15 24.21 10.87
N SER A 85 -2.97 25.20 11.23
CA SER A 85 -4.09 25.10 12.17
C SER A 85 -5.15 24.06 11.77
N GLN A 86 -5.40 23.83 10.48
CA GLN A 86 -6.41 22.89 10.00
C GLN A 86 -5.96 21.45 10.03
N GLU A 87 -4.71 21.20 9.67
CA GLU A 87 -4.11 19.89 9.73
C GLU A 87 -4.08 19.39 11.19
N ILE A 88 -3.68 20.26 12.12
CA ILE A 88 -3.77 20.00 13.56
C ILE A 88 -5.22 19.68 13.96
N LYS A 89 -6.20 20.50 13.55
CA LYS A 89 -7.63 20.25 13.84
C LYS A 89 -8.13 18.93 13.28
N PHE A 90 -7.69 18.55 12.08
CA PHE A 90 -8.03 17.26 11.48
C PHE A 90 -7.49 16.11 12.32
N PHE A 91 -6.19 16.12 12.64
CA PHE A 91 -5.57 15.08 13.44
C PHE A 91 -6.23 14.97 14.82
N THR A 92 -6.40 16.08 15.55
CA THR A 92 -7.06 16.07 16.85
C THR A 92 -8.51 15.58 16.75
N GLY A 93 -9.25 15.96 15.71
CA GLY A 93 -10.62 15.49 15.45
C GLY A 93 -10.73 14.02 15.01
N ALA A 94 -9.66 13.46 14.45
CA ALA A 94 -9.55 12.07 14.03
C ALA A 94 -8.75 11.20 15.01
N LYS A 95 -8.34 11.75 16.17
CA LYS A 95 -7.45 11.09 17.13
C LYS A 95 -7.90 9.69 17.51
N LYS A 96 -9.17 9.52 17.89
CA LYS A 96 -9.71 8.21 18.31
C LYS A 96 -9.55 7.18 17.20
N ASP A 97 -9.97 7.51 15.98
CA ASP A 97 -9.90 6.62 14.83
C ASP A 97 -8.43 6.25 14.53
N LEU A 98 -7.51 7.22 14.57
CA LEU A 98 -6.09 7.00 14.32
C LEU A 98 -5.45 6.07 15.37
N ILE A 99 -5.82 6.22 16.64
CA ILE A 99 -5.39 5.31 17.70
C ILE A 99 -5.95 3.91 17.44
N GLU A 100 -7.26 3.79 17.21
CA GLU A 100 -7.94 2.52 16.99
C GLU A 100 -7.37 1.77 15.77
N MET A 101 -7.13 2.47 14.67
CA MET A 101 -6.49 1.93 13.46
C MET A 101 -5.06 1.44 13.74
N ARG A 102 -4.27 2.17 14.53
CA ARG A 102 -2.92 1.73 14.91
C ARG A 102 -2.98 0.48 15.79
N MET A 103 -3.83 0.48 16.82
CA MET A 103 -3.99 -0.67 17.71
C MET A 103 -4.48 -1.91 16.98
N PHE A 104 -5.38 -1.74 16.01
CA PHE A 104 -5.81 -2.82 15.12
C PHE A 104 -4.64 -3.41 14.31
N LEU A 105 -3.67 -2.61 13.89
CA LEU A 105 -2.47 -3.12 13.22
C LEU A 105 -1.46 -3.74 14.18
N ILE A 106 -1.37 -3.27 15.43
CA ILE A 106 -0.46 -3.85 16.42
C ILE A 106 -0.99 -5.22 16.86
N GLU A 107 -2.24 -5.30 17.26
CA GLU A 107 -2.87 -6.48 17.86
C GLU A 107 -4.22 -6.79 17.20
N PRO A 108 -4.23 -7.22 15.93
CA PRO A 108 -5.47 -7.51 15.23
C PRO A 108 -6.21 -8.66 15.92
N PRO A 109 -7.52 -8.52 16.24
CA PRO A 109 -8.31 -9.61 16.77
C PRO A 109 -8.38 -10.73 15.72
N TRP A 110 -8.37 -11.98 16.18
CA TRP A 110 -8.59 -13.11 15.27
C TRP A 110 -10.09 -13.23 14.95
N PRO A 111 -10.51 -13.03 13.69
CA PRO A 111 -11.92 -13.03 13.34
C PRO A 111 -12.52 -14.45 13.32
N SER A 112 -13.85 -14.52 13.44
CA SER A 112 -14.60 -15.72 13.07
C SER A 112 -14.41 -16.02 11.57
N GLU A 113 -14.66 -17.26 11.16
CA GLU A 113 -14.52 -17.68 9.75
C GLU A 113 -15.36 -16.80 8.81
N SER A 114 -16.59 -16.45 9.22
CA SER A 114 -17.56 -15.72 8.40
C SER A 114 -17.15 -14.30 8.01
N ILE A 115 -16.29 -13.64 8.79
CA ILE A 115 -15.84 -12.27 8.52
C ILE A 115 -14.32 -12.20 8.28
N ARG A 116 -13.64 -13.34 8.17
CA ARG A 116 -12.16 -13.38 8.12
C ARG A 116 -11.61 -12.60 6.93
N GLU A 117 -12.21 -12.78 5.76
CA GLU A 117 -11.76 -12.09 4.54
C GLU A 117 -11.94 -10.58 4.66
N GLU A 118 -13.10 -10.13 5.15
CA GLU A 118 -13.38 -8.70 5.34
C GLU A 118 -12.46 -8.06 6.39
N VAL A 119 -12.16 -8.77 7.48
CA VAL A 119 -11.19 -8.28 8.49
C VAL A 119 -9.77 -8.26 7.91
N TRP A 120 -9.40 -9.24 7.07
CA TRP A 120 -8.12 -9.22 6.35
C TRP A 120 -8.03 -8.04 5.38
N GLU A 121 -9.07 -7.78 4.61
CA GLU A 121 -9.12 -6.60 3.75
C GLU A 121 -8.99 -5.32 4.58
N SER A 122 -9.77 -5.19 5.65
CA SER A 122 -9.72 -4.05 6.57
C SER A 122 -8.32 -3.81 7.12
N PHE A 123 -7.61 -4.88 7.50
CA PHE A 123 -6.24 -4.82 8.00
C PHE A 123 -5.27 -4.24 6.97
N VAL A 124 -5.31 -4.77 5.75
CA VAL A 124 -4.50 -4.31 4.62
C VAL A 124 -4.83 -2.86 4.25
N LYS A 125 -6.11 -2.48 4.22
CA LYS A 125 -6.56 -1.12 3.87
C LYS A 125 -6.30 -0.09 4.97
N THR A 126 -6.35 -0.51 6.24
CA THR A 126 -5.95 0.32 7.39
C THR A 126 -4.48 0.70 7.28
N SER A 127 -3.59 -0.26 7.04
CA SER A 127 -2.17 0.00 6.81
C SER A 127 -1.93 0.95 5.64
N ASN A 128 -2.57 0.72 4.50
CA ASN A 128 -2.47 1.62 3.34
C ASN A 128 -2.94 3.04 3.65
N THR A 129 -4.02 3.17 4.42
CA THR A 129 -4.57 4.48 4.80
C THR A 129 -3.59 5.23 5.69
N LEU A 130 -3.01 4.57 6.69
CA LEU A 130 -2.01 5.19 7.56
C LEU A 130 -0.74 5.56 6.79
N ASN A 131 -0.27 4.68 5.89
CA ASN A 131 0.86 4.99 4.99
C ASN A 131 0.58 6.20 4.09
N PHE A 132 -0.64 6.31 3.55
CA PHE A 132 -1.06 7.47 2.77
C PHE A 132 -0.99 8.75 3.62
N ILE A 133 -1.52 8.71 4.85
CA ILE A 133 -1.45 9.84 5.78
C ILE A 133 0.01 10.24 6.04
N HIS A 134 0.87 9.28 6.40
CA HIS A 134 2.27 9.55 6.73
C HIS A 134 3.06 10.11 5.56
N GLN A 135 2.79 9.64 4.34
CA GLN A 135 3.46 10.14 3.14
C GLN A 135 3.00 11.55 2.75
N ARG A 136 1.73 11.89 2.96
CA ARG A 136 1.14 13.15 2.44
C ARG A 136 1.04 14.27 3.46
N PHE A 137 0.90 13.94 4.73
CA PHE A 137 0.67 14.86 5.86
C PHE A 137 1.68 14.67 7.00
N GLY A 138 2.57 13.68 6.89
CA GLY A 138 3.56 13.39 7.92
C GLY A 138 3.04 12.50 9.05
N SER A 139 3.96 12.08 9.92
CA SER A 139 3.69 11.24 11.09
C SER A 139 3.97 11.94 12.42
N GLU A 140 4.29 13.24 12.38
CA GLU A 140 4.65 14.06 13.53
C GLU A 140 3.55 14.09 14.59
N TYR A 141 2.28 14.03 14.16
CA TYR A 141 1.12 13.96 15.07
C TYR A 141 1.22 12.79 16.07
N MET A 142 1.92 11.70 15.72
CA MET A 142 2.10 10.55 16.62
C MET A 142 3.00 10.87 17.82
N LYS A 143 3.85 11.91 17.73
CA LYS A 143 4.76 12.32 18.81
C LYS A 143 4.08 13.22 19.83
N GLU A 144 2.92 13.78 19.50
CA GLU A 144 2.15 14.66 20.39
C GLU A 144 1.62 13.87 21.61
N PRO A 145 1.67 14.41 22.84
CA PRO A 145 1.31 13.68 24.06
C PRO A 145 -0.09 13.08 24.01
N GLU A 146 -1.03 13.77 23.34
CA GLU A 146 -2.40 13.31 23.20
C GLU A 146 -2.55 12.08 22.29
N PHE A 147 -1.57 11.74 21.45
CA PHE A 147 -1.57 10.54 20.60
C PHE A 147 -0.72 9.41 21.16
N ARG A 148 -0.05 9.61 22.30
CA ARG A 148 0.73 8.58 22.98
C ARG A 148 -0.16 7.79 23.92
N GLU A 149 -0.39 6.51 23.60
CA GLU A 149 -0.86 5.54 24.59
C GLU A 149 0.32 4.95 25.35
N ASN A 150 1.38 4.54 24.63
CA ASN A 150 2.70 4.15 25.15
C ASN A 150 3.76 4.32 24.04
N ASP A 151 4.99 4.72 24.37
CA ASP A 151 6.07 4.84 23.37
C ASP A 151 6.38 3.47 22.71
N LYS A 152 6.18 2.37 23.44
CA LYS A 152 6.33 1.00 22.90
C LYS A 152 5.32 0.66 21.79
N ASP A 153 4.14 1.26 21.82
CA ASP A 153 3.10 1.01 20.82
C ASP A 153 3.44 1.67 19.49
N ILE A 154 4.14 2.81 19.53
CA ILE A 154 4.61 3.52 18.34
C ILE A 154 5.67 2.70 17.61
N GLU A 155 6.69 2.22 18.32
CA GLU A 155 7.74 1.39 17.73
C GLU A 155 7.18 0.08 17.14
N ASP A 156 6.30 -0.60 17.89
CA ASP A 156 5.63 -1.81 17.43
C ASP A 156 4.77 -1.55 16.18
N PHE A 157 4.02 -0.46 16.18
CA PHE A 157 3.22 -0.04 15.04
C PHE A 157 4.11 0.21 13.81
N GLU A 158 5.20 0.96 13.94
CA GLU A 158 6.08 1.30 12.81
C GLU A 158 6.64 0.03 12.15
N VAL A 159 7.11 -0.93 12.95
CA VAL A 159 7.63 -2.20 12.44
C VAL A 159 6.54 -3.03 11.76
N LYS A 160 5.39 -3.21 12.42
CA LYS A 160 4.28 -4.03 11.90
C LYS A 160 3.67 -3.41 10.64
N ASN A 161 3.45 -2.10 10.64
CA ASN A 161 2.96 -1.37 9.48
C ASN A 161 3.96 -1.43 8.32
N LYS A 162 5.27 -1.36 8.60
CA LYS A 162 6.31 -1.51 7.57
C LYS A 162 6.32 -2.91 6.95
N LEU A 163 6.11 -3.96 7.74
CA LEU A 163 5.99 -5.34 7.23
C LEU A 163 4.82 -5.49 6.26
N ILE A 164 3.66 -4.92 6.61
CA ILE A 164 2.46 -4.94 5.75
C ILE A 164 2.72 -4.17 4.45
N PHE A 165 3.30 -2.97 4.56
CA PHE A 165 3.63 -2.13 3.40
C PHE A 165 4.59 -2.84 2.43
N LEU A 166 5.65 -3.46 2.96
CA LEU A 166 6.60 -4.21 2.14
C LEU A 166 5.90 -5.38 1.44
N LEU A 167 5.00 -6.10 2.12
CA LEU A 167 4.28 -7.23 1.51
C LEU A 167 3.42 -6.76 0.33
N GLN A 168 2.70 -5.66 0.52
CA GLN A 168 1.86 -5.06 -0.51
C GLN A 168 2.68 -4.62 -1.71
N ASN A 169 3.83 -3.97 -1.47
CA ASN A 169 4.72 -3.57 -2.56
C ASN A 169 5.26 -4.77 -3.32
N THR A 170 5.75 -5.81 -2.62
CA THR A 170 6.21 -7.04 -3.28
C THR A 170 5.10 -7.65 -4.14
N THR A 171 3.86 -7.66 -3.63
CA THR A 171 2.69 -8.14 -4.37
C THR A 171 2.42 -7.30 -5.62
N ILE A 172 2.34 -5.98 -5.48
CA ILE A 172 2.08 -5.03 -6.58
C ILE A 172 3.15 -5.13 -7.66
N TRP A 173 4.44 -5.14 -7.28
CA TRP A 173 5.53 -5.21 -8.25
C TRP A 173 5.61 -6.57 -8.95
N SER A 174 5.27 -7.66 -8.24
CA SER A 174 5.20 -9.01 -8.84
C SER A 174 4.10 -9.07 -9.89
N TYR A 175 2.90 -8.56 -9.56
CA TYR A 175 1.80 -8.48 -10.52
C TYR A 175 2.13 -7.56 -11.70
N SER A 176 2.78 -6.42 -11.44
CA SER A 176 3.17 -5.47 -12.48
C SER A 176 4.17 -6.10 -13.45
N LEU A 177 5.18 -6.81 -12.93
CA LEU A 177 6.15 -7.53 -13.76
C LEU A 177 5.49 -8.62 -14.59
N LEU A 178 4.64 -9.46 -13.99
CA LEU A 178 3.94 -10.53 -14.71
C LEU A 178 2.96 -10.00 -15.77
N TYR A 179 2.19 -8.96 -15.43
CA TYR A 179 1.30 -8.28 -16.37
C TYR A 179 2.09 -7.70 -17.53
N TYR A 180 3.20 -7.01 -17.23
CA TYR A 180 4.09 -6.46 -18.24
C TYR A 180 4.64 -7.56 -19.17
N SER A 181 5.18 -8.64 -18.62
CA SER A 181 5.72 -9.75 -19.42
C SER A 181 4.66 -10.35 -20.36
N HIS A 182 3.44 -10.56 -19.86
CA HIS A 182 2.34 -11.07 -20.68
C HIS A 182 1.87 -10.08 -21.75
N TYR A 183 1.79 -8.79 -21.41
CA TYR A 183 1.41 -7.74 -22.37
C TYR A 183 2.48 -7.59 -23.46
N ALA A 184 3.75 -7.61 -23.07
CA ALA A 184 4.88 -7.48 -23.98
C ALA A 184 4.95 -8.67 -24.95
N GLU A 185 4.73 -9.90 -24.48
CA GLU A 185 4.65 -11.10 -25.31
C GLU A 185 3.54 -10.99 -26.37
N LYS A 186 2.37 -10.48 -25.99
CA LYS A 186 1.16 -10.51 -26.83
C LYS A 186 1.03 -9.34 -27.82
N PHE A 187 1.61 -8.19 -27.52
CA PHE A 187 1.33 -6.94 -28.26
C PHE A 187 2.56 -6.16 -28.70
N MET A 188 3.73 -6.49 -28.15
CA MET A 188 4.98 -5.76 -28.42
C MET A 188 6.00 -6.63 -29.15
N SER A 189 5.61 -7.80 -29.63
CA SER A 189 6.49 -8.78 -30.27
C SER A 189 6.65 -8.47 -31.76
N LYS A 190 7.63 -9.11 -32.39
CA LYS A 190 7.97 -8.87 -33.79
C LYS A 190 6.80 -9.21 -34.71
N GLY A 191 6.46 -8.29 -35.61
CA GLY A 191 5.33 -8.46 -36.55
C GLY A 191 3.97 -7.99 -36.00
N ASP A 192 3.91 -7.52 -34.75
CA ASP A 192 2.74 -6.84 -34.21
C ASP A 192 2.72 -5.36 -34.64
N ASN A 193 1.51 -4.77 -34.72
CA ASN A 193 1.32 -3.35 -35.05
C ASN A 193 1.97 -2.37 -34.06
N HIS A 194 2.41 -2.86 -32.90
CA HIS A 194 3.03 -2.08 -31.83
C HIS A 194 4.37 -2.70 -31.38
N GLU A 195 5.11 -3.34 -32.29
CA GLU A 195 6.42 -3.93 -32.01
C GLU A 195 7.33 -2.96 -31.24
N VAL A 196 7.87 -3.44 -30.12
CA VAL A 196 8.83 -2.69 -29.29
C VAL A 196 10.15 -3.45 -29.29
N PRO A 197 11.29 -2.78 -29.60
CA PRO A 197 12.60 -3.41 -29.58
C PRO A 197 12.90 -4.14 -28.27
N THR A 198 13.45 -5.36 -28.36
CA THR A 198 13.68 -6.25 -27.20
C THR A 198 14.53 -5.62 -26.11
N ASN A 199 15.52 -4.79 -26.46
CA ASN A 199 16.31 -4.02 -25.48
C ASN A 199 15.45 -3.03 -24.68
N VAL A 200 14.47 -2.38 -25.32
CA VAL A 200 13.51 -1.48 -24.65
C VAL A 200 12.58 -2.30 -23.76
N ARG A 201 12.11 -3.46 -24.25
CA ARG A 201 11.28 -4.36 -23.43
C ARG A 201 12.01 -4.85 -22.17
N LYS A 202 13.28 -5.21 -22.27
CA LYS A 202 14.12 -5.57 -21.13
C LYS A 202 14.25 -4.42 -20.14
N ALA A 203 14.52 -3.21 -20.63
CA ALA A 203 14.70 -2.04 -19.78
C ALA A 203 13.45 -1.75 -18.93
N ILE A 204 12.25 -1.81 -19.50
CA ILE A 204 10.99 -1.60 -18.76
C ILE A 204 10.79 -2.70 -17.70
N GLY A 205 10.95 -3.97 -18.08
CA GLY A 205 10.79 -5.08 -17.15
C GLY A 205 11.77 -5.03 -15.98
N MET A 206 13.02 -4.61 -16.24
CA MET A 206 14.03 -4.42 -15.21
C MET A 206 13.66 -3.35 -14.18
N VAL A 207 12.82 -2.36 -14.52
CA VAL A 207 12.32 -1.40 -13.51
C VAL A 207 11.50 -2.12 -12.45
N TYR A 208 10.58 -3.01 -12.85
CA TYR A 208 9.77 -3.77 -11.91
C TYR A 208 10.59 -4.80 -11.13
N TRP A 209 11.55 -5.46 -11.80
CA TRP A 209 12.47 -6.38 -11.14
C TRP A 209 13.30 -5.71 -10.06
N ASN A 210 13.93 -4.57 -10.37
CA ASN A 210 14.71 -3.81 -9.39
C ASN A 210 13.85 -3.39 -8.19
N LYS A 211 12.59 -3.02 -8.41
CA LYS A 211 11.65 -2.71 -7.32
C LYS A 211 11.33 -3.92 -6.44
N LEU A 212 11.29 -5.12 -7.01
CA LEU A 212 11.14 -6.36 -6.23
C LEU A 212 12.38 -6.64 -5.37
N GLU A 213 13.58 -6.53 -5.96
CA GLU A 213 14.84 -6.71 -5.23
C GLU A 213 15.00 -5.70 -4.10
N GLU A 214 14.68 -4.42 -4.35
CA GLU A 214 14.67 -3.36 -3.35
C GLU A 214 13.76 -3.71 -2.16
N ASN A 215 12.53 -4.19 -2.42
CA ASN A 215 11.58 -4.56 -1.37
C ASN A 215 12.01 -5.82 -0.61
N ALA A 216 12.53 -6.83 -1.30
CA ALA A 216 13.05 -8.05 -0.67
C ALA A 216 14.23 -7.74 0.26
N TYR A 217 15.17 -6.90 -0.21
CA TYR A 217 16.29 -6.43 0.59
C TYR A 217 15.80 -5.63 1.80
N ALA A 218 14.84 -4.72 1.63
CA ALA A 218 14.27 -3.94 2.72
C ALA A 218 13.61 -4.83 3.79
N TYR A 219 12.90 -5.89 3.40
CA TYR A 219 12.34 -6.87 4.33
C TYR A 219 13.43 -7.64 5.09
N GLN A 220 14.42 -8.18 4.38
CA GLN A 220 15.52 -8.93 5.01
C GLN A 220 16.31 -8.04 5.99
N LYS A 221 16.55 -6.79 5.62
CA LYS A 221 17.20 -5.80 6.48
C LYS A 221 16.37 -5.52 7.73
N LEU A 222 15.08 -5.24 7.58
CA LEU A 222 14.16 -5.02 8.71
C LEU A 222 14.17 -6.24 9.65
N LYS A 223 14.03 -7.46 9.11
CA LYS A 223 14.08 -8.71 9.88
C LYS A 223 15.39 -8.84 10.64
N SER A 224 16.54 -8.61 9.99
CA SER A 224 17.86 -8.68 10.61
C SER A 224 18.05 -7.66 11.73
N GLU A 225 17.64 -6.41 11.51
CA GLU A 225 17.73 -5.33 12.51
C GLU A 225 16.88 -5.65 13.74
N GLN A 226 15.66 -6.12 13.54
CA GLN A 226 14.75 -6.48 14.63
C GLN A 226 15.26 -7.68 15.44
N ILE A 227 15.80 -8.71 14.79
CA ILE A 227 16.41 -9.87 15.48
C ILE A 227 17.64 -9.45 16.29
N LYS A 228 18.46 -8.51 15.77
CA LYS A 228 19.61 -7.97 16.51
C LYS A 228 19.19 -7.19 17.77
N MET A 229 18.08 -6.46 17.70
CA MET A 229 17.54 -5.72 18.84
C MET A 229 16.86 -6.65 19.85
N ASN A 230 16.14 -7.67 19.38
CA ASN A 230 15.45 -8.65 20.20
C ASN A 230 15.52 -10.04 19.54
N PRO A 231 16.32 -10.97 20.08
CA PRO A 231 16.43 -12.33 19.54
C PRO A 231 15.10 -13.11 19.49
N LEU A 232 14.11 -12.74 20.33
CA LEU A 232 12.78 -13.36 20.37
C LEU A 232 11.75 -12.59 19.52
N TRP A 233 12.18 -11.65 18.67
CA TRP A 233 11.29 -10.82 17.87
C TRP A 233 10.36 -11.64 16.98
N GLU A 234 10.88 -12.68 16.32
CA GLU A 234 10.07 -13.50 15.41
C GLU A 234 8.98 -14.27 16.15
N GLU A 235 9.27 -14.77 17.36
CA GLU A 235 8.29 -15.41 18.24
C GLU A 235 7.22 -14.41 18.69
N ARG A 236 7.65 -13.21 19.11
CA ARG A 236 6.75 -12.13 19.54
C ARG A 236 5.81 -11.66 18.43
N ILE A 237 6.33 -11.45 17.22
CA ILE A 237 5.51 -11.06 16.07
C ILE A 237 4.56 -12.21 15.69
N SER A 238 5.06 -13.45 15.69
CA SER A 238 4.29 -14.63 15.30
C SER A 238 3.21 -15.03 16.31
N ALA A 239 3.20 -14.45 17.51
CA ALA A 239 2.11 -14.60 18.48
C ALA A 239 0.76 -14.12 17.90
N PHE A 240 0.80 -13.16 16.98
CA PHE A 240 -0.37 -12.67 16.26
C PHE A 240 -0.48 -13.35 14.88
N LYS A 241 -1.57 -14.08 14.64
CA LYS A 241 -1.76 -14.88 13.42
C LYS A 241 -1.67 -14.07 12.11
N PHE A 242 -2.14 -12.82 12.09
CA PHE A 242 -2.01 -11.93 10.92
C PHE A 242 -0.55 -11.70 10.57
N HIS A 243 0.27 -11.32 11.56
CA HIS A 243 1.68 -11.05 11.35
C HIS A 243 2.48 -12.31 11.06
N LYS A 244 2.14 -13.43 11.70
CA LYS A 244 2.70 -14.75 11.35
C LYS A 244 2.48 -15.06 9.87
N ASN A 245 1.27 -14.83 9.37
CA ASN A 245 0.95 -15.04 7.96
C ASN A 245 1.76 -14.09 7.06
N ILE A 246 1.90 -12.82 7.45
CA ILE A 246 2.72 -11.85 6.68
C ILE A 246 4.18 -12.27 6.58
N LEU A 247 4.79 -12.71 7.68
CA LEU A 247 6.16 -13.20 7.67
C LEU A 247 6.29 -14.44 6.76
N PHE A 248 5.38 -15.40 6.90
CA PHE A 248 5.35 -16.58 6.06
C PHE A 248 5.25 -16.24 4.57
N VAL A 249 4.32 -15.36 4.18
CA VAL A 249 4.14 -14.97 2.78
C VAL A 249 5.37 -14.22 2.25
N HIS A 250 5.99 -13.34 3.04
CA HIS A 250 7.26 -12.70 2.66
C HIS A 250 8.35 -13.73 2.38
N ASP A 251 8.55 -14.67 3.30
CA ASP A 251 9.60 -15.69 3.18
C ASP A 251 9.34 -16.64 1.99
N GLU A 252 8.09 -16.98 1.68
CA GLU A 252 7.71 -17.72 0.47
C GLU A 252 7.94 -16.90 -0.81
N MET A 253 7.54 -15.62 -0.84
CA MET A 253 7.74 -14.75 -2.00
C MET A 253 9.21 -14.58 -2.33
N ILE A 254 10.06 -14.34 -1.33
CA ILE A 254 11.51 -14.20 -1.51
C ILE A 254 12.12 -15.49 -2.06
N ARG A 255 11.69 -16.66 -1.56
CA ARG A 255 12.11 -17.96 -2.11
C ARG A 255 11.66 -18.16 -3.55
N GLY A 256 10.52 -17.59 -3.94
CA GLY A 256 9.97 -17.66 -5.29
C GLY A 256 10.57 -16.67 -6.29
N LEU A 257 11.28 -15.62 -5.84
CA LEU A 257 11.82 -14.57 -6.72
C LEU A 257 12.69 -15.09 -7.88
N PRO A 258 13.58 -16.08 -7.71
CA PRO A 258 14.35 -16.64 -8.83
C PRO A 258 13.47 -17.18 -9.95
N SER A 259 12.38 -17.89 -9.62
CA SER A 259 11.45 -18.41 -10.62
C SER A 259 10.68 -17.30 -11.35
N VAL A 260 10.33 -16.22 -10.64
CA VAL A 260 9.72 -15.03 -11.26
C VAL A 260 10.68 -14.38 -12.25
N TYR A 261 11.97 -14.29 -11.91
CA TYR A 261 13.00 -13.74 -12.79
C TYR A 261 13.22 -14.59 -14.03
N GLU A 262 13.32 -15.92 -13.88
CA GLU A 262 13.45 -16.86 -15.00
C GLU A 262 12.28 -16.74 -15.97
N LYS A 263 11.05 -16.64 -15.44
CA LYS A 263 9.85 -16.43 -16.26
C LYS A 263 9.86 -15.07 -16.97
N PHE A 264 10.34 -14.02 -16.32
CA PHE A 264 10.51 -12.72 -16.96
C PHE A 264 11.54 -12.81 -18.10
N GLN A 265 12.71 -13.40 -17.86
CA GLN A 265 13.75 -13.57 -18.88
C GLN A 265 13.22 -14.34 -20.09
N SER A 266 12.55 -15.47 -19.88
CA SER A 266 12.03 -16.29 -20.98
C SER A 266 11.00 -15.57 -21.85
N LEU A 267 10.15 -14.72 -21.25
CA LEU A 267 9.12 -13.96 -21.97
C LEU A 267 9.66 -12.73 -22.71
N VAL A 268 10.81 -12.21 -22.31
CA VAL A 268 11.47 -11.08 -22.99
C VAL A 268 12.54 -11.54 -23.98
N ASP A 269 13.09 -12.76 -23.80
CA ASP A 269 14.03 -13.42 -24.71
C ASP A 269 13.36 -14.29 -25.79
N SER A 270 12.02 -14.32 -25.83
CA SER A 270 11.22 -15.11 -26.78
C SER A 270 11.30 -14.63 -28.25
N ASP A 271 12.37 -13.94 -28.64
CA ASP A 271 12.77 -13.73 -30.04
C ASP A 271 13.35 -15.01 -30.69
N SER A 272 13.38 -16.14 -29.97
CA SER A 272 14.11 -17.35 -30.37
C SER A 272 13.25 -18.57 -30.76
N TYR A 273 11.92 -18.52 -30.63
CA TYR A 273 11.04 -19.68 -30.82
C TYR A 273 10.05 -19.59 -31.99
N GLU A 274 10.41 -18.88 -33.05
CA GLU A 274 9.86 -19.13 -34.39
C GLU A 274 11.00 -19.24 -35.41
N ARG A 275 11.48 -20.48 -35.58
CA ARG A 275 12.18 -20.95 -36.78
C ARG A 275 11.52 -22.23 -37.26
#